data_AF-A0A8R1I8T6-F1
#
_entry.id   AF-A0A8R1I8T6-F1
#
_cell.length_a   1.000
_cell.length_b   1.000
_cell.length_c   1.000
_cell.angle_alpha   90.00
_cell.angle_beta   90.00
_cell.angle_gamma   90.00
#
_symmetry.space_group_name_H-M   'P 1'
#
loop_
_entity.id
_entity.type
_entity.pdbx_description
1 polymer ?
#
loop_
_entity_poly.entity_id
_entity_poly.type
_entity_poly.pdbx_seq_one_letter_code
_entity_poly.pdbx_strand_id
1 'polypeptide(L)'
;MSRLVCSSPSAKPSVRLLWPSSPISSHATVLLVLLLAVMEGVSGIGCFVCSSFDGENKGCEDPFNSTMDLSSRDRDASAVANYNYPCWAYKKGRHGLFPADHCIKIVGYRADNESKTLVIRTCALDSGTLTADTEIVRISHCGSFKYEGHQYKGCVQSCDADGCNSSSIHWPLLPICLVLLTALGIVL
;
A
#
# COMPACT_ATOMS: atom_id res chain seq x y z
N MET A 1 -35.06 -54.63 54.75
CA MET A 1 -34.29 -55.78 54.23
C MET A 1 -35.11 -56.38 53.10
N SER A 2 -34.68 -56.66 51.87
CA SER A 2 -33.47 -56.38 51.12
C SER A 2 -33.80 -56.72 49.66
N ARG A 3 -33.31 -55.88 48.75
CA ARG A 3 -32.92 -56.17 47.35
C ARG A 3 -34.00 -56.51 46.31
N LEU A 4 -34.19 -55.49 45.47
CA LEU A 4 -34.50 -55.55 44.05
C LEU A 4 -33.58 -56.52 43.28
N VAL A 5 -34.18 -57.34 42.40
CA VAL A 5 -33.59 -57.79 41.14
C VAL A 5 -34.71 -57.77 40.10
N CYS A 6 -34.64 -56.86 39.13
CA CYS A 6 -35.38 -56.95 37.88
C CYS A 6 -34.39 -56.91 36.72
N SER A 7 -34.42 -57.98 35.95
CA SER A 7 -33.86 -58.16 34.61
C SER A 7 -34.37 -57.12 33.62
N SER A 8 -33.52 -56.67 32.71
CA SER A 8 -33.93 -55.94 31.50
C SER A 8 -33.29 -56.55 30.25
N PRO A 9 -34.07 -56.71 29.15
CA PRO A 9 -33.56 -57.07 27.85
C PRO A 9 -33.44 -55.85 26.91
N SER A 10 -32.73 -56.08 25.80
CA SER A 10 -33.02 -55.57 24.45
C SER A 10 -32.43 -54.23 23.98
N ALA A 11 -31.67 -54.37 22.89
CA ALA A 11 -31.49 -53.49 21.73
C ALA A 11 -30.94 -52.06 21.93
N LYS A 12 -29.68 -51.88 21.51
CA LYS A 12 -29.09 -50.56 21.19
C LYS A 12 -29.78 -49.98 19.92
N PRO A 13 -30.16 -48.70 19.89
CA PRO A 13 -30.56 -48.06 18.65
C PRO A 13 -29.29 -47.76 17.83
N SER A 14 -29.21 -48.30 16.62
CA SER A 14 -28.22 -47.90 15.64
C SER A 14 -28.67 -46.59 15.02
N VAL A 15 -28.11 -45.48 15.48
CA VAL A 15 -28.29 -44.17 14.85
C VAL A 15 -27.53 -44.22 13.51
N ARG A 16 -28.26 -44.48 12.42
CA ARG A 16 -27.74 -44.26 11.07
C ARG A 16 -27.72 -42.75 10.84
N LEU A 17 -26.53 -42.16 10.98
CA LEU A 17 -26.21 -40.86 10.39
C LEU A 17 -26.38 -40.98 8.87
N LEU A 18 -27.53 -40.53 8.37
CA LEU A 18 -27.75 -40.31 6.95
C LEU A 18 -26.89 -39.11 6.54
N TRP A 19 -25.65 -39.38 6.12
CA TRP A 19 -24.91 -38.43 5.31
C TRP A 19 -25.67 -38.21 4.00
N PRO A 20 -26.03 -36.97 3.64
CA PRO A 20 -26.59 -36.71 2.33
C PRO A 20 -25.48 -36.91 1.29
N SER A 21 -25.48 -38.10 0.67
CA SER A 21 -24.67 -38.42 -0.49
C SER A 21 -25.32 -37.81 -1.74
N SER A 22 -25.22 -36.49 -1.91
CA SER A 22 -25.56 -35.83 -3.18
C SER A 22 -24.29 -35.21 -3.78
N PRO A 23 -23.78 -35.72 -4.92
CA PRO A 23 -22.58 -35.17 -5.58
C PRO A 23 -22.78 -33.73 -6.06
N ILE A 24 -24.03 -33.29 -6.16
CA ILE A 24 -24.46 -31.93 -6.51
C ILE A 24 -24.03 -30.91 -5.43
N SER A 25 -23.97 -31.33 -4.16
CA SER A 25 -23.57 -30.48 -3.04
C SER A 25 -22.07 -30.15 -3.07
N SER A 26 -21.22 -31.09 -3.48
CA SER A 26 -19.76 -30.89 -3.53
C SER A 26 -19.34 -29.95 -4.66
N HIS A 27 -20.02 -29.98 -5.81
CA HIS A 27 -19.71 -29.06 -6.90
C HIS A 27 -20.23 -27.65 -6.61
N ALA A 28 -21.39 -27.53 -5.96
CA ALA A 28 -21.93 -26.24 -5.53
C ALA A 28 -21.06 -25.56 -4.46
N THR A 29 -20.50 -26.33 -3.52
CA THR A 29 -19.57 -25.79 -2.50
C THR A 29 -18.23 -25.40 -3.11
N VAL A 30 -17.66 -26.22 -4.00
CA VAL A 30 -16.42 -25.88 -4.72
C VAL A 30 -16.61 -24.63 -5.58
N LEU A 31 -17.72 -24.52 -6.32
CA LEU A 31 -18.06 -23.34 -7.11
C LEU A 31 -18.23 -22.10 -6.23
N LEU A 32 -18.87 -22.22 -5.06
CA LEU A 32 -19.04 -21.12 -4.11
C LEU A 32 -17.69 -20.66 -3.53
N VAL A 33 -16.78 -21.60 -3.18
CA VAL A 33 -15.43 -21.27 -2.71
C VAL A 33 -14.60 -20.61 -3.81
N LEU A 34 -14.71 -21.09 -5.06
CA LEU A 34 -14.10 -20.43 -6.22
C LEU A 34 -14.64 -19.02 -6.42
N LEU A 35 -15.97 -18.81 -6.36
CA LEU A 35 -16.59 -17.50 -6.48
C LEU A 35 -16.16 -16.52 -5.38
N LEU A 36 -16.02 -16.99 -4.14
CA LEU A 36 -15.52 -16.17 -3.03
C LEU A 36 -14.02 -15.84 -3.18
N ALA A 37 -13.24 -16.73 -3.80
CA ALA A 37 -11.82 -16.51 -4.07
C ALA A 37 -11.55 -15.51 -5.23
N VAL A 38 -12.54 -15.24 -6.10
CA VAL A 38 -12.41 -14.27 -7.21
C VAL A 38 -12.79 -12.83 -6.78
N MET A 39 -13.19 -12.62 -5.52
CA MET A 39 -13.44 -11.27 -5.00
C MET A 39 -12.12 -10.53 -4.73
N GLU A 40 -11.42 -10.13 -5.78
CA GLU A 40 -10.33 -9.15 -5.67
C GLU A 40 -10.95 -7.79 -5.34
N GLY A 41 -10.81 -7.37 -4.07
CA GLY A 41 -11.14 -6.01 -3.67
C GLY A 41 -10.16 -5.03 -4.29
N VAL A 42 -10.64 -4.00 -4.98
CA VAL A 42 -9.79 -2.87 -5.40
C VAL A 42 -9.47 -2.04 -4.16
N SER A 43 -8.20 -2.05 -3.75
CA SER A 43 -7.67 -1.20 -2.67
C SER A 43 -6.82 -0.09 -3.27
N GLY A 44 -6.88 1.11 -2.70
CA GLY A 44 -5.84 2.12 -2.92
C GLY A 44 -4.59 1.82 -2.11
N ILE A 45 -3.45 2.39 -2.50
CA ILE A 45 -2.20 2.32 -1.74
C ILE A 45 -2.15 3.39 -0.65
N GLY A 46 -1.27 3.21 0.32
CA GLY A 46 -0.96 4.20 1.34
C GLY A 46 0.32 4.96 1.03
N CYS A 47 0.33 6.27 1.24
CA CYS A 47 1.52 7.10 1.02
C CYS A 47 1.73 8.08 2.17
N PHE A 48 2.97 8.54 2.32
CA PHE A 48 3.24 9.71 3.13
C PHE A 48 2.76 10.96 2.38
N VAL A 49 2.02 11.84 3.06
CA VAL A 49 1.48 13.08 2.50
C VAL A 49 1.92 14.25 3.35
N CYS A 50 2.69 15.17 2.77
CA CYS A 50 3.19 16.35 3.43
C CYS A 50 3.82 17.33 2.42
N SER A 51 4.01 18.57 2.87
CA SER A 51 4.85 19.56 2.19
C SER A 51 5.78 20.23 3.18
N SER A 52 6.94 20.67 2.70
CA SER A 52 7.88 21.52 3.41
C SER A 52 8.48 22.51 2.43
N PHE A 53 8.35 23.79 2.76
CA PHE A 53 9.01 24.89 2.08
C PHE A 53 10.07 25.45 3.00
N ASP A 54 11.30 25.61 2.50
CA ASP A 54 12.44 26.11 3.28
C ASP A 54 12.70 25.34 4.60
N GLY A 55 12.32 24.06 4.64
CA GLY A 55 12.51 23.21 5.81
C GLY A 55 11.59 23.50 6.99
N GLU A 56 10.43 24.14 6.77
CA GLU A 56 9.42 24.43 7.79
C GLU A 56 8.84 23.17 8.44
N ASN A 57 8.76 22.06 7.70
CA ASN A 57 8.20 20.81 8.18
C ASN A 57 9.28 19.72 8.19
N LYS A 58 9.98 19.58 9.32
CA LYS A 58 11.07 18.61 9.49
C LYS A 58 10.63 17.15 9.30
N GLY A 59 9.38 16.81 9.64
CA GLY A 59 8.84 15.48 9.39
C GLY A 59 8.66 15.16 7.90
N CYS A 60 8.65 16.19 7.05
CA CYS A 60 8.60 16.07 5.59
C CYS A 60 9.98 16.29 4.93
N GLU A 61 11.06 16.48 5.66
CA GLU A 61 12.40 16.59 5.06
C GLU A 61 13.09 15.23 4.97
N ASP A 62 14.23 15.17 4.28
CA ASP A 62 15.14 14.04 4.34
C ASP A 62 16.30 14.31 5.32
N PRO A 63 16.85 13.29 6.00
CA PRO A 63 16.43 11.89 6.02
C PRO A 63 15.06 11.72 6.69
N PHE A 64 14.22 10.88 6.09
CA PHE A 64 12.82 10.76 6.46
C PHE A 64 12.62 9.80 7.64
N ASN A 65 12.03 10.29 8.73
CA ASN A 65 11.65 9.45 9.85
C ASN A 65 10.21 8.95 9.67
N SER A 66 10.07 7.72 9.19
CA SER A 66 8.79 7.05 9.00
C SER A 66 8.26 6.37 10.27
N THR A 67 8.88 6.57 11.43
CA THR A 67 8.44 5.93 12.68
C THR A 67 7.10 6.55 13.08
N MET A 68 6.04 5.79 12.86
CA MET A 68 4.66 6.21 13.08
C MET A 68 4.47 6.33 14.59
N ASP A 69 4.45 7.53 15.16
CA ASP A 69 4.07 7.70 16.56
C ASP A 69 2.54 7.62 16.68
N LEU A 70 1.98 6.41 16.58
CA LEU A 70 0.54 6.16 16.79
C LEU A 70 0.11 6.50 18.23
N SER A 71 1.05 6.81 19.13
CA SER A 71 0.77 7.05 20.55
C SER A 71 0.31 8.48 20.84
N SER A 72 0.61 9.46 19.98
CA SER A 72 0.16 10.82 20.18
C SER A 72 -1.23 11.03 19.59
N ARG A 73 -2.24 10.67 20.40
CA ARG A 73 -3.57 11.32 20.34
C ARG A 73 -3.51 12.80 20.76
N ASP A 74 -2.30 13.35 20.89
CA ASP A 74 -1.99 14.73 21.18
C ASP A 74 -1.90 15.53 19.90
N ARG A 75 -2.62 16.65 19.90
CA ARG A 75 -2.93 17.47 18.74
C ARG A 75 -1.77 18.36 18.28
N ASP A 76 -0.58 17.79 18.12
CA ASP A 76 0.50 18.42 17.34
C ASP A 76 0.68 17.65 16.00
N ALA A 77 -0.45 17.39 15.35
CA ALA A 77 -0.58 16.66 14.09
C ALA A 77 -0.09 17.46 12.85
N SER A 78 0.61 18.57 13.04
CA SER A 78 1.02 19.49 11.96
C SER A 78 2.46 19.31 11.47
N ALA A 79 3.28 18.50 12.15
CA ALA A 79 4.74 18.43 11.90
C ALA A 79 5.27 17.04 11.48
N VAL A 80 4.40 16.03 11.33
CA VAL A 80 4.80 14.67 10.94
C VAL A 80 4.22 14.37 9.57
N ALA A 81 5.01 13.75 8.69
CA ALA A 81 4.51 13.28 7.41
C ALA A 81 3.41 12.23 7.62
N ASN A 82 2.20 12.58 7.21
CA ASN A 82 1.02 11.82 7.54
C ASN A 82 0.90 10.62 6.59
N TYR A 83 0.97 9.41 7.13
CA TYR A 83 0.72 8.20 6.35
C TYR A 83 -0.79 8.02 6.13
N ASN A 84 -1.25 8.17 4.89
CA ASN A 84 -2.67 8.09 4.54
C ASN A 84 -2.97 6.76 3.85
N TYR A 85 -3.83 5.93 4.45
CA TYR A 85 -4.32 4.68 3.84
C TYR A 85 -5.84 4.51 4.02
N PRO A 86 -6.60 4.18 2.96
CA PRO A 86 -6.19 4.28 1.56
C PRO A 86 -5.94 5.74 1.20
N CYS A 87 -4.93 6.00 0.37
CA CYS A 87 -4.69 7.37 -0.06
C CYS A 87 -5.64 7.77 -1.19
N TRP A 88 -5.99 9.06 -1.23
CA TRP A 88 -6.96 9.62 -2.16
C TRP A 88 -6.30 10.69 -3.02
N ALA A 89 -6.54 10.64 -4.34
CA ALA A 89 -6.00 11.57 -5.31
C ALA A 89 -7.08 12.09 -6.28
N TYR A 90 -6.79 13.24 -6.90
CA TYR A 90 -7.64 13.77 -7.96
C TYR A 90 -7.35 13.07 -9.29
N LYS A 91 -8.42 12.78 -10.04
CA LYS A 91 -8.32 12.28 -11.42
C LYS A 91 -8.64 13.39 -12.40
N LYS A 92 -7.74 13.65 -13.35
CA LYS A 92 -7.93 14.68 -14.38
C LYS A 92 -9.22 14.40 -15.17
N GLY A 93 -10.06 15.43 -15.31
CA GLY A 93 -11.32 15.33 -16.05
C GLY A 93 -12.44 14.57 -15.33
N ARG A 94 -12.32 14.31 -14.03
CA ARG A 94 -13.38 13.72 -13.19
C ARG A 94 -13.56 14.52 -11.90
N HIS A 95 -14.79 14.56 -11.40
CA HIS A 95 -15.10 15.16 -10.11
C HIS A 95 -14.93 14.14 -8.99
N GLY A 96 -14.41 14.60 -7.85
CA GLY A 96 -14.23 13.78 -6.67
C GLY A 96 -12.82 13.21 -6.53
N LEU A 97 -12.64 12.49 -5.43
CA LEU A 97 -11.39 11.80 -5.09
C LEU A 97 -11.50 10.32 -5.43
N PHE A 98 -10.38 9.75 -5.85
CA PHE A 98 -10.25 8.35 -6.24
C PHE A 98 -9.13 7.69 -5.44
N PRO A 99 -9.23 6.37 -5.16
CA PRO A 99 -8.15 5.65 -4.49
C PRO A 99 -6.88 5.77 -5.32
N ALA A 100 -5.81 6.28 -4.74
CA ALA A 100 -4.53 6.44 -5.40
C ALA A 100 -3.86 5.07 -5.64
N ASP A 101 -3.12 4.97 -6.73
CA ASP A 101 -2.28 3.83 -7.11
C ASP A 101 -0.78 4.17 -7.10
N HIS A 102 -0.42 5.44 -6.91
CA HIS A 102 0.97 5.88 -6.87
C HIS A 102 1.27 6.90 -5.77
N CYS A 103 2.47 6.79 -5.20
CA CYS A 103 3.04 7.81 -4.33
C CYS A 103 4.02 8.66 -5.14
N ILE A 104 4.01 9.97 -4.87
CA ILE A 104 4.92 10.93 -5.49
C ILE A 104 5.79 11.55 -4.40
N LYS A 105 7.06 11.75 -4.72
CA LYS A 105 7.99 12.60 -3.98
C LYS A 105 8.61 13.62 -4.94
N ILE A 106 8.55 14.89 -4.57
CA ILE A 106 9.19 16.00 -5.26
C ILE A 106 10.20 16.59 -4.29
N VAL A 107 11.43 16.74 -4.75
CA VAL A 107 12.49 17.46 -4.02
C VAL A 107 13.13 18.47 -4.96
N GLY A 108 13.44 19.65 -4.46
CA GLY A 108 14.10 20.66 -5.27
C GLY A 108 14.48 21.92 -4.50
N TYR A 109 15.03 22.88 -5.23
CA TYR A 109 15.41 24.19 -4.74
C TYR A 109 15.09 25.25 -5.79
N ARG A 110 14.92 26.50 -5.38
CA ARG A 110 14.61 27.58 -6.32
C ARG A 110 15.79 27.86 -7.24
N ALA A 111 15.52 28.02 -8.52
CA ALA A 111 16.53 28.29 -9.54
C ALA A 111 17.27 29.62 -9.33
N ASP A 112 16.63 30.59 -8.68
CA ASP A 112 17.22 31.88 -8.32
C ASP A 112 17.88 31.90 -6.94
N ASN A 113 17.56 30.94 -6.07
CA ASN A 113 18.14 30.84 -4.73
C ASN A 113 18.12 29.39 -4.21
N GLU A 114 19.28 28.74 -4.23
CA GLU A 114 19.42 27.34 -3.81
C GLU A 114 19.16 27.09 -2.32
N SER A 115 19.22 28.14 -1.47
CA SER A 115 18.86 28.03 -0.06
C SER A 115 17.36 27.84 0.18
N LYS A 116 16.55 28.07 -0.85
CA LYS A 116 15.10 27.93 -0.80
C LYS A 116 14.68 26.56 -1.32
N THR A 117 14.40 25.65 -0.41
CA THR A 117 14.13 24.24 -0.69
C THR A 117 12.64 23.93 -0.76
N LEU A 118 12.33 22.83 -1.43
CA LEU A 118 10.98 22.31 -1.60
C LEU A 118 10.99 20.79 -1.44
N VAL A 119 10.15 20.27 -0.55
CA VAL A 119 9.80 18.85 -0.50
C VAL A 119 8.29 18.69 -0.49
N ILE A 120 7.76 17.89 -1.41
CA ILE A 120 6.34 17.53 -1.46
C ILE A 120 6.22 16.02 -1.56
N ARG A 121 5.46 15.42 -0.67
CA ARG A 121 5.01 14.03 -0.74
C ARG A 121 3.50 14.01 -0.90
N THR A 122 3.01 13.28 -1.89
CA THR A 122 1.58 13.23 -2.17
C THR A 122 1.19 11.91 -2.81
N CYS A 123 -0.12 11.72 -2.95
CA CYS A 123 -0.72 10.60 -3.64
C CYS A 123 -1.16 11.05 -5.03
N ALA A 124 -1.02 10.16 -6.00
CA ALA A 124 -1.43 10.41 -7.37
C ALA A 124 -2.14 9.19 -7.94
N LEU A 125 -2.91 9.44 -9.00
CA LEU A 125 -3.61 8.41 -9.74
C LEU A 125 -3.18 8.44 -11.21
N ASP A 126 -2.85 7.29 -11.79
CA ASP A 126 -2.71 7.17 -13.25
C ASP A 126 -4.08 7.38 -13.90
N SER A 127 -4.22 8.44 -14.69
CA SER A 127 -5.48 8.74 -15.37
C SER A 127 -5.71 7.84 -16.59
N GLY A 128 -4.71 7.05 -16.99
CA GLY A 128 -4.77 6.09 -18.08
C GLY A 128 -4.80 6.73 -19.46
N THR A 129 -4.42 8.02 -19.57
CA THR A 129 -4.44 8.70 -20.86
C THR A 129 -3.31 8.20 -21.77
N LEU A 130 -3.53 8.30 -23.09
CA LEU A 130 -2.60 7.82 -24.12
C LEU A 130 -1.29 8.65 -24.16
N THR A 131 -1.30 9.85 -23.56
CA THR A 131 -0.16 10.77 -23.48
C THR A 131 0.43 10.73 -22.06
N ALA A 132 1.43 9.86 -21.85
CA ALA A 132 2.16 9.75 -20.58
C ALA A 132 2.79 11.10 -20.12
N ASP A 133 3.02 12.01 -21.07
CA ASP A 133 3.73 13.29 -20.88
C ASP A 133 2.95 14.32 -20.04
N THR A 134 1.69 14.04 -19.71
CA THR A 134 0.85 14.96 -18.93
C THR A 134 0.47 14.44 -17.55
N GLU A 135 0.99 13.27 -17.16
CA GLU A 135 0.64 12.61 -15.90
C GLU A 135 1.88 12.44 -15.02
N ILE A 136 1.90 13.12 -13.87
CA ILE A 136 3.03 13.11 -12.93
C ILE A 136 3.45 11.71 -12.47
N VAL A 137 2.51 10.77 -12.49
CA VAL A 137 2.69 9.37 -12.15
C VAL A 137 3.71 8.66 -13.03
N ARG A 138 3.75 8.97 -14.33
CA ARG A 138 4.66 8.29 -15.28
C ARG A 138 5.98 9.02 -15.46
N ILE A 139 6.23 10.04 -14.64
CA ILE A 139 7.31 10.99 -14.82
C ILE A 139 8.26 10.91 -13.62
N SER A 140 9.29 10.08 -13.76
CA SER A 140 10.42 10.02 -12.83
C SER A 140 11.66 10.61 -13.48
N HIS A 141 11.89 11.91 -13.31
CA HIS A 141 13.04 12.61 -13.88
C HIS A 141 13.45 13.81 -13.02
N CYS A 142 14.63 14.35 -13.32
CA CYS A 142 15.12 15.59 -12.74
C CYS A 142 15.15 16.68 -13.81
N GLY A 143 14.80 17.91 -13.42
CA GLY A 143 14.71 19.03 -14.33
C GLY A 143 14.22 20.29 -13.66
N SER A 144 13.84 21.26 -14.49
CA SER A 144 13.26 22.51 -14.03
C SER A 144 11.74 22.44 -14.07
N PHE A 145 11.07 22.88 -13.01
CA PHE A 145 9.62 22.96 -12.94
C PHE A 145 9.17 24.27 -12.30
N LYS A 146 7.88 24.63 -12.49
CA LYS A 146 7.29 25.81 -11.86
C LYS A 146 6.29 25.39 -10.80
N TYR A 147 6.39 26.01 -9.63
CA TYR A 147 5.45 25.81 -8.53
C TYR A 147 5.18 27.16 -7.87
N GLU A 148 3.90 27.50 -7.67
CA GLU A 148 3.45 28.78 -7.08
C GLU A 148 4.16 30.03 -7.65
N GLY A 149 4.38 30.06 -8.96
CA GLY A 149 5.02 31.19 -9.65
C GLY A 149 6.55 31.24 -9.55
N HIS A 150 7.17 30.37 -8.76
CA HIS A 150 8.62 30.23 -8.67
C HIS A 150 9.15 29.10 -9.57
N GLN A 151 10.36 29.27 -10.08
CA GLN A 151 11.05 28.25 -10.86
C GLN A 151 11.97 27.46 -9.94
N TYR A 152 11.82 26.14 -9.93
CA TYR A 152 12.60 25.20 -9.15
C TYR A 152 13.42 24.30 -10.06
N LYS A 153 14.54 23.79 -9.54
CA LYS A 153 15.29 22.67 -10.09
C LYS A 153 15.24 21.53 -9.09
N GLY A 154 14.95 20.32 -9.56
CA GLY A 154 14.77 19.19 -8.66
C GLY A 154 14.38 17.91 -9.38
N CYS A 155 13.92 16.93 -8.62
CA CYS A 155 13.52 15.62 -9.10
C CYS A 155 12.09 15.29 -8.67
N VAL A 156 11.36 14.65 -9.56
CA VAL A 156 10.07 13.99 -9.28
C VAL A 156 10.32 12.48 -9.31
N GLN A 157 9.83 11.78 -8.30
CA GLN A 157 9.93 10.33 -8.17
C GLN A 157 8.53 9.77 -7.96
N SER A 158 8.15 8.77 -8.76
CA SER A 158 6.92 8.00 -8.60
C SER A 158 7.22 6.53 -8.27
N CYS A 159 6.35 5.93 -7.46
CA CYS A 159 6.40 4.52 -7.08
C CYS A 159 4.97 4.03 -6.72
N ASP A 160 4.77 2.71 -6.66
CA ASP A 160 3.45 2.04 -6.64
C ASP A 160 3.26 1.08 -5.45
N ALA A 161 4.06 1.22 -4.40
CA ALA A 161 3.96 0.41 -3.18
C ALA A 161 3.66 1.29 -1.95
N ASP A 162 3.05 0.68 -0.93
CA ASP A 162 2.73 1.37 0.33
C ASP A 162 3.96 2.07 0.93
N GLY A 163 3.86 3.38 1.19
CA GLY A 163 4.88 4.18 1.86
C GLY A 163 6.20 4.33 1.08
N CYS A 164 6.21 4.00 -0.22
CA CYS A 164 7.43 4.02 -1.04
C CYS A 164 8.05 5.41 -1.21
N ASN A 165 7.32 6.49 -0.90
CA ASN A 165 7.80 7.88 -0.94
C ASN A 165 8.44 8.37 0.37
N SER A 166 8.78 7.49 1.32
CA SER A 166 9.48 7.81 2.57
C SER A 166 10.85 8.46 2.32
N SER A 167 11.84 7.70 1.85
CA SER A 167 13.09 8.19 1.25
C SER A 167 13.84 6.99 0.67
N SER A 168 14.50 7.17 -0.48
CA SER A 168 15.28 6.11 -1.11
C SER A 168 16.66 5.98 -0.43
N ILE A 169 16.80 5.07 0.53
CA ILE A 169 18.09 4.39 0.69
C ILE A 169 18.20 3.49 -0.53
N HIS A 170 18.97 3.91 -1.53
CA HIS A 170 19.36 3.02 -2.61
C HIS A 170 20.07 1.83 -1.98
N TRP A 171 19.43 0.66 -1.96
CA TRP A 171 20.14 -0.60 -1.79
C TRP A 171 20.30 -1.22 -3.17
N PRO A 172 21.34 -0.85 -3.94
CA PRO A 172 21.56 -1.54 -5.18
C PRO A 172 22.06 -2.96 -4.82
N LEU A 173 21.66 -3.94 -5.63
CA LEU A 173 22.31 -5.25 -5.82
C LEU A 173 21.87 -6.46 -4.97
N LEU A 174 20.81 -6.41 -4.15
CA LEU A 174 20.38 -7.65 -3.48
C LEU A 174 19.79 -8.73 -4.43
N PRO A 175 19.02 -8.41 -5.50
CA PRO A 175 18.50 -9.48 -6.36
C PRO A 175 19.56 -10.04 -7.32
N ILE A 176 20.65 -9.31 -7.57
CA ILE A 176 21.74 -9.79 -8.44
C ILE A 176 22.64 -10.79 -7.71
N CYS A 177 22.84 -10.62 -6.40
CA CYS A 177 23.68 -11.53 -5.60
C CYS A 177 23.04 -12.92 -5.43
N LEU A 178 21.72 -13.00 -5.29
CA LEU A 178 20.98 -14.26 -5.14
C LEU A 178 20.99 -15.11 -6.42
N VAL A 179 20.96 -14.47 -7.60
CA VAL A 179 21.07 -15.16 -8.90
C VAL A 179 22.50 -15.70 -9.12
N LEU A 180 23.52 -14.99 -8.65
CA LEU A 180 24.92 -15.47 -8.75
C LEU A 180 25.22 -16.60 -7.75
N LEU A 181 24.72 -16.53 -6.52
CA LEU A 181 24.92 -17.57 -5.49
C LEU A 181 24.21 -18.89 -5.83
N THR A 182 23.06 -18.82 -6.49
CA THR A 182 22.36 -20.00 -7.02
C THR A 182 23.06 -20.57 -8.26
N ALA A 183 23.59 -19.73 -9.15
CA ALA A 183 24.40 -20.18 -10.30
C ALA A 183 25.75 -20.82 -9.89
N LEU A 184 26.30 -20.44 -8.74
CA LEU A 184 27.53 -21.00 -8.17
C LEU A 184 27.30 -22.22 -7.25
N GLY A 185 26.05 -22.61 -6.99
CA GLY A 185 25.73 -23.80 -6.20
C GLY A 185 26.12 -23.72 -4.72
N ILE A 186 26.18 -22.51 -4.14
CA ILE A 186 26.66 -22.28 -2.76
C ILE A 186 25.49 -22.28 -1.73
N VAL A 187 24.26 -22.55 -2.16
CA VAL A 187 23.14 -22.75 -1.23
C VAL A 187 23.25 -24.15 -0.60
N LEU A 188 23.82 -24.20 0.61
CA LEU A 188 23.84 -25.36 1.50
C LEU A 188 22.44 -25.68 2.03
#